data_AF-A0A967UGU2-F1
#
_entry.id   AF-A0A967UGU2-F1
#
_cell.length_a   1.000
_cell.length_b   1.000
_cell.length_c   1.000
_cell.angle_alpha   90.00
_cell.angle_beta   90.00
_cell.angle_gamma   90.00
#
_symmetry.space_group_name_H-M   'P 1'
#
loop_
_entity.id
_entity.type
_entity.pdbx_description
1 polymer ?
#
loop_
_entity_poly.entity_id
_entity_poly.type
_entity_poly.pdbx_seq_one_letter_code
_entity_poly.pdbx_strand_id
1 'polypeptide(L)' 'MKKMLLIALTALLLAGCGQGADELYETARFEEQQFNLDHARSLYRRIVEEHPDSPYAEKAARRLEELEAQ' A
#
# COMPACT_ATOMS: atom_id res chain seq x y z
N MET A 1 30.92 -16.31 -14.39
CA MET A 1 29.91 -16.24 -15.47
C MET A 1 28.57 -16.83 -15.03
N LYS A 2 28.40 -18.17 -14.95
CA LYS A 2 27.11 -18.82 -14.57
C LYS A 2 26.56 -18.41 -13.20
N LYS A 3 27.43 -18.26 -12.19
CA LYS A 3 27.03 -17.80 -10.84
C LYS A 3 26.61 -16.32 -10.80
N MET A 4 27.21 -15.47 -11.64
CA MET A 4 26.80 -14.06 -11.78
C MET A 4 25.43 -13.95 -12.47
N LEU A 5 25.17 -14.80 -13.46
CA LEU A 5 23.86 -14.88 -14.12
C LEU A 5 22.76 -15.31 -13.13
N LEU A 6 23.05 -16.27 -12.25
CA LEU A 6 22.11 -16.69 -11.20
C LEU A 6 21.81 -15.58 -10.18
N ILE A 7 22.82 -14.80 -9.77
CA ILE A 7 22.65 -13.72 -8.78
C ILE A 7 21.85 -12.54 -9.37
N ALA A 8 22.06 -12.22 -10.65
CA ALA A 8 21.27 -11.18 -11.33
C ALA A 8 19.79 -11.60 -11.49
N LEU A 9 19.54 -12.90 -11.74
CA LEU A 9 18.19 -13.43 -11.90
C LEU A 9 17.41 -13.46 -10.58
N THR A 10 18.07 -13.73 -9.45
CA THR A 10 17.45 -13.66 -8.12
C THR A 10 17.20 -12.22 -7.66
N ALA A 11 18.06 -11.27 -8.02
CA ALA A 11 17.84 -9.85 -7.72
C ALA A 11 16.62 -9.26 -8.45
N LEU A 12 16.36 -9.70 -9.69
CA LEU A 12 15.23 -9.22 -10.49
C LEU A 12 13.87 -9.70 -9.95
N LEU A 13 13.82 -10.84 -9.26
CA LEU A 13 12.61 -11.38 -8.64
C LEU A 13 12.18 -10.62 -7.38
N LEU A 14 13.05 -9.79 -6.79
CA LEU A 14 12.77 -9.01 -5.59
C LEU A 14 12.22 -7.60 -5.91
N ALA A 15 12.22 -7.20 -7.17
CA ALA A 15 11.56 -5.97 -7.62
C ALA A 15 10.05 -6.24 -7.83
N GLY A 16 9.34 -6.59 -6.75
CA GLY A 16 7.89 -6.52 -6.77
C GLY A 16 7.47 -5.07 -7.01
N CYS A 17 6.64 -4.82 -8.02
CA CYS A 17 6.09 -3.49 -8.27
C CYS A 17 5.33 -3.03 -7.02
N GLY A 18 5.94 -2.12 -6.24
CA GLY A 18 5.24 -1.46 -5.15
C GLY A 18 4.08 -0.66 -5.73
N GLN A 19 2.87 -0.91 -5.22
CA GLN A 19 1.69 -0.12 -5.52
C GLN A 19 1.89 1.33 -5.09
N GLY A 20 1.50 2.28 -5.94
CA GLY A 20 1.56 3.70 -5.64
C GLY A 20 0.55 4.08 -4.54
N ALA A 21 0.82 5.19 -3.85
CA ALA A 21 -0.08 5.71 -2.81
C ALA A 21 -1.50 5.99 -3.32
N ASP A 22 -1.62 6.41 -4.59
CA ASP A 22 -2.88 6.63 -5.29
C ASP A 22 -3.65 5.32 -5.50
N GLU A 23 -2.98 4.28 -6.00
CA GLU A 23 -3.59 2.97 -6.22
C GLU A 23 -4.00 2.31 -4.90
N LEU A 24 -3.16 2.41 -3.86
CA LEU A 24 -3.50 1.95 -2.52
C LEU A 24 -4.73 2.68 -1.98
N TYR A 25 -4.83 4.00 -2.19
CA TYR A 25 -5.95 4.78 -1.70
C TYR A 25 -7.26 4.40 -2.38
N GLU A 26 -7.26 4.25 -3.71
CA GLU A 26 -8.45 3.81 -4.44
C GLU A 26 -8.86 2.39 -4.06
N THR A 27 -7.88 1.49 -3.84
CA THR A 27 -8.16 0.14 -3.34
C THR A 27 -8.77 0.17 -1.94
N ALA A 28 -8.24 0.98 -1.03
CA ALA A 28 -8.80 1.14 0.31
C ALA A 28 -10.25 1.64 0.27
N ARG A 29 -10.55 2.61 -0.61
CA ARG A 29 -11.92 3.12 -0.82
C ARG A 29 -12.85 2.03 -1.38
N PHE A 30 -12.36 1.21 -2.31
CA PHE A 30 -13.13 0.10 -2.86
C PHE A 30 -13.45 -0.94 -1.78
N GLU A 31 -12.46 -1.37 -1.00
CA GLU A 31 -12.65 -2.33 0.11
C GLU A 31 -13.63 -1.79 1.16
N GLU A 32 -13.53 -0.51 1.50
CA GLU A 32 -14.47 0.17 2.40
C GLU A 32 -15.91 0.11 1.87
N GLN A 33 -16.12 0.36 0.57
CA GLN A 33 -17.44 0.25 -0.08
C GLN A 33 -17.97 -1.19 -0.09
N GLN A 34 -17.09 -2.19 -0.11
CA GLN A 34 -17.44 -3.61 0.01
C GLN A 34 -17.62 -4.08 1.46
N PHE A 35 -17.59 -3.15 2.43
CA PHE A 35 -17.65 -3.44 3.88
C PHE A 35 -16.49 -4.28 4.41
N ASN A 36 -15.38 -4.39 3.65
CA ASN A 36 -14.15 -5.04 4.08
C ASN A 36 -13.29 -4.08 4.92
N LEU A 37 -13.84 -3.61 6.04
CA LEU A 37 -13.27 -2.49 6.81
C LEU A 37 -11.86 -2.80 7.35
N ASP A 38 -11.58 -4.04 7.72
CA ASP A 38 -10.26 -4.43 8.22
C ASP A 38 -9.19 -4.30 7.13
N HIS A 39 -9.53 -4.67 5.89
CA HIS A 39 -8.61 -4.53 4.76
C HIS A 39 -8.46 -3.05 4.38
N ALA A 40 -9.55 -2.28 4.37
CA ALA A 40 -9.51 -0.84 4.12
C ALA A 40 -8.60 -0.11 5.12
N ARG A 41 -8.74 -0.38 6.43
CA ARG A 41 -7.87 0.19 7.47
C ARG A 41 -6.40 -0.16 7.26
N SER A 42 -6.11 -1.43 6.93
CA SER A 42 -4.76 -1.90 6.63
C SER A 42 -4.13 -1.12 5.47
N LEU A 43 -4.87 -0.94 4.37
CA LEU A 43 -4.41 -0.20 3.21
C LEU A 43 -4.20 1.29 3.51
N TYR A 44 -5.12 1.94 4.24
CA TYR A 44 -4.92 3.33 4.66
C TYR A 44 -3.68 3.50 5.53
N ARG A 45 -3.47 2.61 6.51
CA ARG A 45 -2.29 2.63 7.37
C ARG A 45 -1.01 2.47 6.56
N ARG A 46 -1.01 1.56 5.59
CA ARG A 46 0.13 1.35 4.69
C ARG A 46 0.47 2.60 3.88
N ILE A 47 -0.52 3.39 3.44
CA ILE A 47 -0.25 4.67 2.76
C ILE A 47 0.45 5.67 3.69
N VAL A 48 0.01 5.76 4.95
CA VAL A 48 0.60 6.66 5.95
C VAL A 48 2.04 6.25 6.28
N GLU A 49 2.30 4.95 6.37
CA GLU A 49 3.61 4.40 6.74
C GLU A 49 4.60 4.37 5.57
N GLU A 50 4.18 3.92 4.38
CA GLU A 50 5.05 3.71 3.22
C GLU A 50 5.15 4.94 2.31
N HIS A 51 4.16 5.85 2.35
CA HIS A 51 4.10 7.03 1.48
C HIS A 51 3.80 8.33 2.24
N PRO A 52 4.52 8.66 3.34
CA PRO A 52 4.19 9.79 4.22
C PRO A 52 4.18 11.15 3.51
N ASP A 53 4.99 11.34 2.47
CA ASP A 53 5.08 12.60 1.70
C ASP A 53 4.06 12.68 0.55
N SER A 54 3.25 11.64 0.35
CA SER A 54 2.24 11.59 -0.70
C SER A 54 1.05 12.49 -0.38
N PRO A 55 0.42 13.15 -1.39
CA PRO A 55 -0.85 13.85 -1.18
C PRO A 55 -2.01 12.94 -0.74
N TYR A 56 -1.81 11.61 -0.77
CA TYR A 56 -2.77 10.62 -0.26
C TYR A 56 -2.56 10.27 1.21
N ALA A 57 -1.40 10.57 1.82
CA ALA A 57 -1.12 10.25 3.22
C ALA A 57 -2.07 10.96 4.19
N GLU A 58 -2.27 12.28 4.02
CA GLU A 58 -3.20 13.04 4.87
C GLU A 58 -4.64 12.52 4.74
N LYS A 59 -5.07 12.20 3.50
CA LYS A 59 -6.40 11.65 3.24
C LYS A 59 -6.58 10.28 3.88
N ALA A 60 -5.58 9.40 3.75
CA ALA A 60 -5.58 8.08 4.34
C ALA A 60 -5.59 8.13 5.87
N ALA A 61 -4.78 9.00 6.49
CA ALA A 61 -4.75 9.20 7.93
C ALA A 61 -6.11 9.64 8.48
N ARG A 62 -6.73 10.66 7.87
CA ARG A 62 -8.07 11.13 8.27
C ARG A 62 -9.10 10.01 8.17
N ARG A 63 -9.09 9.26 7.06
CA ARG A 63 -10.08 8.19 6.87
C ARG A 63 -9.86 7.02 7.82
N LEU A 64 -8.60 6.69 8.14
CA LEU A 64 -8.25 5.67 9.12
C LEU A 64 -8.79 6.02 10.51
N GLU A 65 -8.59 7.27 10.96
CA GLU A 65 -9.12 7.77 12.23
C GLU A 65 -10.66 7.65 12.30
N GLU A 66 -11.37 8.05 11.25
CA GLU A 66 -12.83 7.93 11.16
C GLU A 66 -13.34 6.48 11.21
N LEU A 67 -12.56 5.52 10.71
CA LEU A 67 -12.91 4.09 10.71
C LEU A 67 -12.55 3.38 12.02
N GLU A 68 -11.59 3.90 12.79
CA GLU A 68 -11.20 3.38 14.10
C GLU A 68 -12.06 3.95 15.23
N ALA A 69 -12.73 5.09 15.01
CA ALA A 69 -13.68 5.69 15.96
C ALA A 69 -15.08 5.06 15.96
N GLN A 70 -15.37 4.12 15.05
CA GLN A 70 -16.64 3.39 14.92
C GLN A 70 -16.63 2.09 15.71
#